data_AF-A0A1H3JNZ8-F1
#
_entry.id   AF-A0A1H3JNZ8-F1
#
_cell.length_a   1.000
_cell.length_b   1.000
_cell.length_c   1.000
_cell.angle_alpha   90.00
_cell.angle_beta   90.00
_cell.angle_gamma   90.00
#
_symmetry.space_group_name_H-M   'P 1'
#
loop_
_entity.id
_entity.type
_entity.pdbx_description
1 polymer ?
#
loop_
_entity_poly.entity_id
_entity_poly.type
_entity_poly.pdbx_seq_one_letter_code
_entity_poly.pdbx_strand_id
1 'polypeptide(L)'
;MKSYRVRNALAASPIPLNDWTDLLFKTGEMMNASAQVIGHRTAQMALAGPAPSQRDRHEFTLMGQEKMEAAAESVHAMAIRIMSLHQEAASLAIQHMLDGAVNLAAVASSSTLHQSGRRQSKLAHDTIRNSAEAVSQFNTSLANIAQTGLHPIHARATANAKRLNKL
;
A
#
# COMPACT_ATOMS: atom_id res chain seq x y z
N MET A 1 22.45 11.40 -44.51
CA MET A 1 21.77 11.97 -43.33
C MET A 1 20.77 10.95 -42.80
N LYS A 2 20.99 10.36 -41.62
CA LYS A 2 20.05 9.43 -40.97
C LYS A 2 19.35 10.17 -39.84
N SER A 3 18.06 10.41 -40.00
CA SER A 3 17.20 11.11 -39.05
C SER A 3 17.06 10.29 -37.76
N TYR A 4 17.66 10.77 -36.67
CA TYR A 4 17.41 10.23 -35.33
C TYR A 4 16.04 10.73 -34.86
N ARG A 5 15.02 9.88 -34.92
CA ARG A 5 13.76 10.10 -34.19
C ARG A 5 14.06 9.93 -32.70
N VAL A 6 14.10 11.05 -31.98
CA VAL A 6 14.01 11.07 -30.51
C VAL A 6 12.63 10.50 -30.17
N ARG A 7 12.60 9.28 -29.64
CA ARG A 7 11.37 8.72 -29.06
C ARG A 7 11.18 9.39 -27.71
N ASN A 8 10.01 10.01 -27.52
CA ASN A 8 9.58 10.54 -26.22
C ASN A 8 9.71 9.46 -25.14
N ALA A 9 10.72 9.59 -24.28
CA ALA A 9 10.84 8.84 -23.04
C ALA A 9 10.09 9.60 -21.93
N LEU A 10 8.79 9.74 -22.11
CA LEU A 10 7.86 10.19 -21.06
C LEU A 10 6.80 9.09 -20.86
N ALA A 11 7.24 7.85 -20.70
CA ALA A 11 6.39 6.85 -20.08
C ALA A 11 6.60 7.01 -18.57
N ALA A 12 5.77 7.85 -17.94
CA ALA A 12 5.57 7.75 -16.51
C ALA A 12 5.25 6.28 -16.20
N SER A 13 6.02 5.67 -15.30
CA SER A 13 5.76 4.31 -14.85
C SER A 13 4.27 4.20 -14.47
N PRO A 14 3.52 3.23 -15.00
CA PRO A 14 2.13 3.07 -14.62
C PRO A 14 2.10 2.82 -13.12
N ILE A 15 1.32 3.64 -12.41
CA ILE A 15 0.92 3.38 -11.03
C ILE A 15 0.54 1.88 -10.95
N PRO A 16 1.07 1.09 -10.00
CA PRO A 16 0.61 -0.27 -9.79
C PRO A 16 -0.84 -0.19 -9.32
N LEU A 17 -1.77 -0.26 -10.29
CA LEU A 17 -3.20 -0.12 -10.06
C LEU A 17 -3.72 -1.24 -9.15
N ASN A 18 -3.09 -2.42 -9.20
CA ASN A 18 -3.50 -3.61 -8.45
C ASN A 18 -3.59 -3.37 -6.93
N ASP A 19 -2.57 -2.79 -6.30
CA ASP A 19 -2.56 -2.64 -4.83
C ASP A 19 -3.63 -1.64 -4.35
N TRP A 20 -3.80 -0.55 -5.09
CA TRP A 20 -4.83 0.45 -4.81
C TRP A 20 -6.23 -0.09 -5.12
N THR A 21 -6.39 -0.90 -6.17
CA THR A 21 -7.68 -1.55 -6.46
C THR A 21 -8.04 -2.58 -5.41
N ASP A 22 -7.07 -3.37 -4.92
CA ASP A 22 -7.31 -4.35 -3.86
C ASP A 22 -7.73 -3.67 -2.57
N LEU A 23 -7.05 -2.58 -2.21
CA LEU A 23 -7.43 -1.74 -1.08
C LEU A 23 -8.86 -1.19 -1.23
N LEU A 24 -9.22 -0.69 -2.42
CA LEU A 24 -10.57 -0.19 -2.71
C LEU A 24 -11.62 -1.30 -2.57
N PHE A 25 -11.37 -2.48 -3.13
CA PHE A 25 -12.29 -3.63 -3.01
C PHE A 25 -12.47 -4.07 -1.57
N LYS A 26 -11.37 -4.20 -0.81
CA LYS A 26 -11.43 -4.56 0.62
C LYS A 26 -12.18 -3.50 1.42
N THR A 27 -11.95 -2.22 1.14
CA THR A 27 -12.70 -1.13 1.77
C THR A 27 -14.19 -1.24 1.46
N GLY A 28 -14.56 -1.51 0.21
CA GLY A 28 -15.95 -1.72 -0.21
C GLY A 28 -16.61 -2.92 0.46
N GLU A 29 -15.92 -4.06 0.56
CA GLU A 29 -16.39 -5.24 1.29
C GLU A 29 -16.65 -4.93 2.77
N MET A 30 -15.73 -4.21 3.42
CA MET A 30 -15.88 -3.78 4.81
C MET A 30 -17.04 -2.81 4.98
N MET A 31 -17.22 -1.84 4.06
CA MET A 31 -18.34 -0.90 4.11
C MET A 31 -19.69 -1.61 3.99
N ASN A 32 -19.80 -2.59 3.08
CA ASN A 32 -21.00 -3.40 2.94
C ASN A 32 -21.27 -4.23 4.21
N ALA A 33 -20.24 -4.89 4.76
CA ALA A 33 -20.35 -5.60 6.03
C ALA A 33 -20.80 -4.68 7.18
N SER A 34 -20.25 -3.46 7.24
CA SER A 34 -20.62 -2.46 8.24
C SER A 34 -22.08 -2.02 8.09
N ALA A 35 -22.56 -1.83 6.87
CA ALA A 35 -23.96 -1.50 6.59
C ALA A 35 -24.91 -2.61 7.07
N GLN A 36 -24.58 -3.89 6.85
CA GLN A 36 -25.35 -5.03 7.37
C GLN A 36 -25.42 -5.01 8.90
N VAL A 37 -24.28 -4.80 9.56
CA VAL A 37 -24.19 -4.73 11.03
C VAL A 37 -25.04 -3.59 11.59
N ILE A 38 -24.99 -2.40 10.97
CA ILE A 38 -25.80 -1.25 11.36
C ILE A 38 -27.28 -1.55 11.16
N GLY A 39 -27.67 -2.06 9.98
CA GLY A 39 -29.05 -2.40 9.65
C GLY A 39 -29.66 -3.40 10.63
N HIS A 40 -28.94 -4.50 10.91
CA HIS A 40 -29.36 -5.51 11.88
C HIS A 40 -29.64 -4.88 13.27
N ARG A 41 -28.74 -4.03 13.75
CA ARG A 41 -28.88 -3.41 15.08
C ARG A 41 -30.02 -2.39 15.12
N THR A 42 -30.19 -1.61 14.05
CA THR A 42 -31.31 -0.67 13.94
C THR A 42 -32.64 -1.42 13.96
N ALA A 43 -32.74 -2.55 13.26
CA ALA A 43 -33.92 -3.40 13.29
C ALA A 43 -34.17 -3.99 14.69
N GLN A 44 -33.13 -4.51 15.36
CA GLN A 44 -33.25 -5.01 16.73
C GLN A 44 -33.69 -3.93 17.73
N MET A 45 -33.16 -2.70 17.63
CA MET A 45 -33.60 -1.58 18.47
C MET A 45 -35.06 -1.19 18.20
N ALA A 46 -35.51 -1.27 16.94
CA ALA A 46 -36.90 -1.01 16.60
C ALA A 46 -37.85 -2.08 17.15
N LEU A 47 -37.43 -3.35 17.19
CA LEU A 47 -38.23 -4.48 17.67
C LEU A 47 -38.22 -4.62 19.20
N ALA A 48 -37.05 -4.54 19.84
CA ALA A 48 -36.88 -4.72 21.29
C ALA A 48 -37.06 -3.42 22.09
N GLY A 49 -37.08 -2.26 21.42
CA GLY A 49 -37.13 -0.96 22.07
C GLY A 49 -35.79 -0.56 22.72
N PRO A 50 -35.78 0.45 23.62
CA PRO A 50 -34.54 1.02 24.19
C PRO A 50 -33.79 0.08 25.16
N ALA A 51 -34.29 -1.13 25.40
CA ALA A 51 -33.70 -2.11 26.33
C ALA A 51 -33.21 -3.35 25.56
N PRO A 52 -31.92 -3.43 25.21
CA PRO A 52 -31.36 -4.60 24.53
C PRO A 52 -31.46 -5.86 25.40
N SER A 53 -31.62 -7.03 24.77
CA SER A 53 -31.64 -8.30 25.48
C SER A 53 -30.28 -8.58 26.17
N GLN A 54 -30.24 -9.54 27.11
CA GLN A 54 -28.97 -9.94 27.72
C GLN A 54 -27.97 -10.47 26.67
N ARG A 55 -28.46 -11.18 25.65
CA ARG A 55 -27.67 -11.67 24.52
C ARG A 55 -27.09 -10.51 23.71
N ASP A 56 -27.91 -9.51 23.39
CA ASP A 56 -27.46 -8.33 22.62
C ASP A 56 -26.42 -7.53 23.40
N ARG A 57 -26.59 -7.36 24.72
CA ARG A 57 -25.60 -6.70 25.59
C ARG A 57 -24.25 -7.41 25.57
N HIS A 58 -24.26 -8.73 25.70
CA HIS A 58 -23.05 -9.53 25.61
C HIS A 58 -22.37 -9.39 24.24
N GLU A 59 -23.15 -9.48 23.16
CA GLU A 59 -22.63 -9.30 21.80
C GLU A 59 -22.07 -7.88 21.61
N PHE A 60 -22.71 -6.83 22.15
CA PHE A 60 -22.18 -5.46 22.11
C PHE A 60 -20.83 -5.32 22.82
N THR A 61 -20.68 -5.91 23.99
CA THR A 61 -19.41 -5.92 24.73
C THR A 61 -18.33 -6.63 23.92
N LEU A 62 -18.63 -7.83 23.39
CA LEU A 62 -17.71 -8.61 22.56
C LEU A 62 -17.26 -7.80 21.33
N MET A 63 -18.20 -7.21 20.60
CA MET A 63 -17.89 -6.42 19.41
C MET A 63 -17.09 -5.16 19.73
N GLY A 64 -17.31 -4.54 20.90
CA GLY A 64 -16.52 -3.41 21.37
C GLY A 64 -15.06 -3.80 21.58
N GLN A 65 -14.82 -4.93 22.25
CA GLN A 65 -13.48 -5.49 22.45
C GLN A 65 -12.81 -5.81 21.11
N GLU A 66 -13.52 -6.51 20.22
CA GLU A 66 -13.01 -6.86 18.88
C GLU A 66 -12.57 -5.61 18.10
N LYS A 67 -13.34 -4.51 18.15
CA LYS A 67 -12.98 -3.25 17.47
C LYS A 67 -11.69 -2.64 18.02
N MET A 68 -11.52 -2.64 19.34
CA MET A 68 -10.32 -2.11 19.98
C MET A 68 -9.09 -2.96 19.66
N GLU A 69 -9.22 -4.28 19.72
CA GLU A 69 -8.16 -5.22 19.34
C GLU A 69 -7.78 -5.06 17.87
N ALA A 70 -8.76 -4.95 16.96
CA ALA A 70 -8.50 -4.72 15.54
C ALA A 70 -7.68 -3.45 15.32
N ALA A 71 -8.01 -2.37 16.04
CA ALA A 71 -7.32 -1.10 15.93
C ALA A 71 -5.88 -1.21 16.47
N ALA A 72 -5.68 -1.89 17.60
CA ALA A 72 -4.34 -2.12 18.16
C ALA A 72 -3.48 -2.99 17.22
N GLU A 73 -4.04 -4.09 16.70
CA GLU A 73 -3.38 -4.96 15.72
C GLU A 73 -3.06 -4.20 14.42
N SER A 74 -3.98 -3.36 13.94
CA SER A 74 -3.80 -2.53 12.75
C SER A 74 -2.61 -1.58 12.90
N VAL A 75 -2.57 -0.81 14.00
CA VAL A 75 -1.46 0.11 14.29
C VAL A 75 -0.14 -0.65 14.43
N HIS A 76 -0.15 -1.77 15.14
CA HIS A 76 1.04 -2.59 15.33
C HIS A 76 1.57 -3.16 13.99
N ALA A 77 0.68 -3.70 13.15
CA ALA A 77 1.05 -4.27 11.86
C ALA A 77 1.59 -3.19 10.91
N MET A 78 0.99 -2.00 10.89
CA MET A 78 1.51 -0.86 10.13
C MET A 78 2.89 -0.44 10.62
N ALA A 79 3.11 -0.38 11.95
CA ALA A 79 4.39 -0.01 12.52
C ALA A 79 5.51 -0.97 12.06
N ILE A 80 5.25 -2.28 12.11
CA ILE A 80 6.18 -3.30 11.59
C ILE A 80 6.45 -3.07 10.11
N ARG A 81 5.41 -2.84 9.29
CA ARG A 81 5.58 -2.63 7.84
C ARG A 81 6.39 -1.36 7.54
N ILE A 82 6.17 -0.28 8.27
CA ILE A 82 6.94 0.98 8.12
C ILE A 82 8.41 0.77 8.48
N MET A 83 8.70 -0.04 9.50
CA MET A 83 10.08 -0.41 9.84
C MET A 83 10.74 -1.24 8.73
N SER A 84 10.03 -2.21 8.15
CA SER A 84 10.52 -2.98 7.00
C SER A 84 10.78 -2.07 5.79
N LEU A 85 9.87 -1.12 5.51
CA LEU A 85 10.05 -0.14 4.43
C LEU A 85 11.32 0.70 4.60
N HIS A 86 11.67 1.09 5.83
CA HIS A 86 12.93 1.81 6.08
C HIS A 86 14.16 0.97 5.70
N GLN A 87 14.12 -0.34 5.98
CA GLN A 87 15.23 -1.25 5.63
C GLN A 87 15.32 -1.44 4.11
N GLU A 88 14.18 -1.62 3.44
CA GLU A 88 14.09 -1.74 1.98
C GLU A 88 14.60 -0.47 1.28
N ALA A 89 14.17 0.71 1.75
CA ALA A 89 14.62 2.00 1.22
C ALA A 89 16.12 2.23 1.42
N ALA A 90 16.67 1.83 2.58
CA ALA A 90 18.11 1.92 2.83
C ALA A 90 18.91 1.00 1.89
N SER A 91 18.44 -0.23 1.67
CA SER A 91 19.06 -1.16 0.73
C SER A 91 19.08 -0.61 -0.69
N LEU A 92 17.93 -0.09 -1.15
CA LEU A 92 17.80 0.52 -2.48
C LEU A 92 18.72 1.74 -2.64
N ALA A 93 18.79 2.60 -1.62
CA ALA A 93 19.66 3.77 -1.64
C ALA A 93 21.15 3.39 -1.77
N ILE A 94 21.58 2.35 -1.05
CA ILE A 94 22.95 1.81 -1.16
C ILE A 94 23.20 1.28 -2.58
N GLN A 95 22.27 0.52 -3.14
CA GLN A 95 22.38 -0.01 -4.52
C GLN A 95 22.52 1.13 -5.53
N HIS A 96 21.63 2.14 -5.48
CA HIS A 96 21.69 3.30 -6.37
C HIS A 96 22.97 4.11 -6.21
N MET A 97 23.50 4.23 -4.98
CA MET A 97 24.77 4.92 -4.72
C MET A 97 25.96 4.18 -5.37
N LEU A 98 25.99 2.85 -5.24
CA LEU A 98 27.04 2.03 -5.86
C LEU A 98 26.97 2.07 -7.38
N ASP A 99 25.78 1.93 -7.96
CA ASP A 99 25.57 2.02 -9.41
C ASP A 99 25.96 3.40 -9.96
N GLY A 100 25.62 4.47 -9.23
CA GLY A 100 26.03 5.83 -9.56
C GLY A 100 27.54 5.99 -9.56
N ALA A 101 28.22 5.48 -8.53
CA ALA A 101 29.69 5.52 -8.44
C ALA A 101 30.35 4.76 -9.60
N VAL A 102 29.86 3.57 -9.94
CA VAL A 102 30.36 2.76 -11.06
C VAL A 102 30.15 3.50 -12.39
N ASN A 103 28.97 4.08 -12.62
CA ASN A 103 28.68 4.82 -13.84
C ASN A 103 29.54 6.10 -13.96
N LEU A 104 29.78 6.82 -12.87
CA LEU A 104 30.68 7.98 -12.85
C LEU A 104 32.14 7.60 -13.11
N ALA A 105 32.63 6.53 -12.47
CA ALA A 105 33.96 6.00 -12.73
C ALA A 105 34.11 5.54 -14.19
N ALA A 106 33.06 4.95 -14.77
CA ALA A 106 33.03 4.63 -16.19
C ALA A 106 33.13 5.89 -17.06
N VAL A 107 32.39 6.96 -16.75
CA VAL A 107 32.53 8.23 -17.49
C VAL A 107 33.96 8.77 -17.38
N ALA A 108 34.52 8.83 -16.16
CA ALA A 108 35.86 9.37 -15.90
C ALA A 108 36.99 8.57 -16.58
N SER A 109 36.86 7.25 -16.68
CA SER A 109 37.84 6.36 -17.34
C SER A 109 37.69 6.27 -18.86
N SER A 110 36.91 7.15 -19.48
CA SER A 110 36.70 7.14 -20.94
C SER A 110 37.90 7.74 -21.67
N SER A 111 38.47 7.00 -22.61
CA SER A 111 39.65 7.42 -23.38
C SER A 111 39.29 8.16 -24.68
N THR A 112 38.00 8.29 -25.02
CA THR A 112 37.54 8.93 -26.26
C THR A 112 36.24 9.69 -26.04
N LEU A 113 36.06 10.82 -26.74
CA LEU A 113 34.84 11.65 -26.69
C LEU A 113 33.57 10.84 -27.00
N HIS A 114 33.63 9.96 -28.01
CA HIS A 114 32.50 9.09 -28.35
C HIS A 114 32.13 8.11 -27.23
N GLN A 115 33.12 7.56 -26.52
CA GLN A 115 32.90 6.67 -25.38
C GLN A 115 32.30 7.43 -24.18
N SER A 116 32.83 8.62 -23.89
CA SER A 116 32.33 9.50 -22.84
C SER A 116 30.87 9.91 -23.10
N GLY A 117 30.54 10.34 -24.32
CA GLY A 117 29.17 10.72 -24.68
C GLY A 117 28.17 9.56 -24.52
N ARG A 118 28.54 8.34 -24.92
CA ARG A 118 27.70 7.15 -24.70
C ARG A 118 27.50 6.86 -23.21
N ARG A 119 28.56 6.93 -22.41
CA ARG A 119 28.51 6.67 -20.96
C ARG A 119 27.74 7.74 -20.20
N GLN A 120 27.85 9.01 -20.58
CA GLN A 120 27.05 10.10 -20.03
C GLN A 120 25.56 9.93 -20.34
N SER A 121 25.22 9.57 -21.59
CA SER A 121 23.82 9.29 -21.95
C SER A 121 23.24 8.11 -21.19
N LYS A 122 24.04 7.05 -20.96
CA LYS A 122 23.66 5.91 -20.11
C LYS A 122 23.44 6.34 -18.66
N LEU A 123 24.37 7.09 -18.07
CA LEU A 123 24.23 7.62 -16.71
C LEU A 123 22.95 8.44 -16.57
N ALA A 124 22.68 9.37 -17.49
CA ALA A 124 21.46 10.18 -17.46
C ALA A 124 20.19 9.32 -17.55
N HIS A 125 20.18 8.33 -18.44
CA HIS A 125 19.05 7.41 -18.60
C HIS A 125 18.83 6.54 -17.36
N ASP A 126 19.90 5.98 -16.79
CA ASP A 126 19.84 5.13 -15.60
C ASP A 126 19.39 5.94 -14.37
N THR A 127 19.86 7.17 -14.19
CA THR A 127 19.40 8.08 -13.12
C THR A 127 17.90 8.37 -13.21
N ILE A 128 17.39 8.65 -14.42
CA ILE A 128 15.96 8.89 -14.64
C ILE A 128 15.16 7.62 -14.34
N ARG A 129 15.61 6.46 -14.83
CA ARG A 129 14.97 5.17 -14.58
C ARG A 129 14.89 4.83 -13.10
N ASN A 130 16.02 4.92 -12.40
CA ASN A 130 16.11 4.59 -10.97
C ASN A 130 15.23 5.51 -10.12
N SER A 131 15.11 6.78 -10.54
CA SER A 131 14.21 7.74 -9.90
C SER A 131 12.74 7.39 -10.13
N ALA A 132 12.36 7.02 -11.37
CA ALA A 132 11.01 6.58 -11.69
C ALA A 132 10.63 5.29 -10.95
N GLU A 133 11.58 4.37 -10.78
CA GLU A 133 11.41 3.15 -10.00
C GLU A 133 11.22 3.45 -8.51
N ALA A 134 12.03 4.32 -7.91
CA ALA A 134 11.90 4.72 -6.52
C ALA A 134 10.53 5.36 -6.22
N VAL A 135 10.02 6.22 -7.11
CA VAL A 135 8.67 6.80 -6.98
C VAL A 135 7.59 5.72 -7.06
N SER A 136 7.72 4.77 -7.99
CA SER A 136 6.77 3.67 -8.13
C SER A 136 6.76 2.77 -6.89
N GLN A 137 7.94 2.37 -6.39
CA GLN A 137 8.08 1.55 -5.19
C GLN A 137 7.54 2.27 -3.95
N PHE A 138 7.77 3.57 -3.82
CA PHE A 138 7.20 4.38 -2.75
C PHE A 138 5.67 4.38 -2.79
N ASN A 139 5.07 4.62 -3.96
CA ASN A 139 3.61 4.58 -4.13
C ASN A 139 3.00 3.21 -3.82
N THR A 140 3.69 2.13 -4.25
CA THR A 140 3.34 0.74 -3.93
C THR A 140 3.36 0.51 -2.41
N SER A 141 4.38 1.03 -1.73
CA SER A 141 4.57 0.90 -0.29
C SER A 141 3.48 1.60 0.52
N LEU A 142 2.98 2.75 0.05
CA LEU A 142 1.86 3.44 0.67
C LEU A 142 0.57 2.60 0.61
N ALA A 143 0.24 2.06 -0.56
CA ALA A 143 -0.93 1.19 -0.71
C ALA A 143 -0.84 -0.05 0.20
N ASN A 144 0.35 -0.63 0.25
CA ASN A 144 0.67 -1.77 1.09
C ASN A 144 0.53 -1.48 2.59
N ILE A 145 1.04 -0.33 3.08
CA ILE A 145 0.86 0.07 4.49
C ILE A 145 -0.63 0.21 4.82
N ALA A 146 -1.39 0.86 3.93
CA ALA A 146 -2.83 1.01 4.10
C ALA A 146 -3.55 -0.35 4.12
N GLN A 147 -3.17 -1.28 3.24
CA GLN A 147 -3.73 -2.62 3.21
C GLN A 147 -3.40 -3.42 4.47
N THR A 148 -2.16 -3.34 4.95
CA THR A 148 -1.74 -3.95 6.22
C THR A 148 -2.56 -3.43 7.40
N GLY A 149 -2.78 -2.12 7.48
CA GLY A 149 -3.61 -1.52 8.52
C GLY A 149 -5.09 -1.86 8.38
N LEU A 150 -5.61 -1.96 7.15
CA LEU A 150 -7.01 -2.28 6.92
C LEU A 150 -7.34 -3.73 7.26
N HIS A 151 -6.39 -4.65 7.10
CA HIS A 151 -6.64 -6.09 7.19
C HIS A 151 -7.33 -6.54 8.51
N PRO A 152 -6.85 -6.19 9.72
CA PRO A 152 -7.50 -6.61 10.97
C PRO A 152 -8.92 -6.02 11.11
N ILE A 153 -9.13 -4.80 10.64
CA ILE A 153 -10.41 -4.09 10.71
C ILE A 153 -11.42 -4.73 9.75
N HIS A 154 -11.03 -4.98 8.50
CA HIS A 154 -11.85 -5.67 7.50
C HIS A 154 -12.23 -7.07 7.97
N ALA A 155 -11.27 -7.83 8.50
CA ALA A 155 -11.51 -9.19 8.98
C ALA A 155 -12.57 -9.22 10.08
N ARG A 156 -12.49 -8.34 11.07
CA ARG A 156 -13.47 -8.28 12.17
C ARG A 156 -14.81 -7.72 11.73
N ALA A 157 -14.85 -6.72 10.84
CA ALA A 157 -16.10 -6.20 10.28
C ALA A 157 -16.88 -7.30 9.51
N THR A 158 -16.17 -8.05 8.65
CA THR A 158 -16.80 -9.13 7.87
C THR A 158 -17.17 -10.34 8.71
N ALA A 159 -16.34 -10.71 9.70
CA ALA A 159 -16.68 -11.75 10.68
C ALA A 159 -17.91 -11.38 11.49
N ASN A 160 -18.03 -10.11 11.90
CA ASN A 160 -19.18 -9.62 12.65
C ASN A 160 -20.48 -9.69 11.82
N ALA A 161 -20.45 -9.21 10.59
CA ALA A 161 -21.60 -9.32 9.68
C ALA A 161 -22.04 -10.78 9.47
N LYS A 162 -21.08 -11.70 9.27
CA LYS A 162 -21.36 -13.14 9.16
C LYS A 162 -21.95 -13.74 10.43
N ARG A 163 -21.51 -13.29 11.61
CA ARG A 163 -22.03 -13.76 12.90
C ARG A 163 -23.47 -13.30 13.12
N LEU A 164 -23.75 -12.02 12.86
CA LEU A 164 -25.10 -11.47 12.99
C LEU A 164 -26.11 -12.10 12.03
N ASN A 165 -25.71 -12.46 10.80
CA ASN A 165 -26.59 -13.17 9.87
C ASN A 165 -26.98 -14.59 10.33
N LYS A 166 -26.35 -15.12 11.40
CA LYS A 166 -26.65 -16.43 11.99
C LYS A 166 -27.42 -16.34 13.31
N LEU A 167 -27.64 -15.13 13.82
CA LEU A 167 -28.41 -14.87 15.04
C LEU A 167 -29.89 -14.73 14.71
#